data_AF-A0AAD7GMN8-F1
#
_entry.id   AF-A0AAD7GMN8-F1
#
_cell.length_a   1.000
_cell.length_b   1.000
_cell.length_c   1.000
_cell.angle_alpha   90.00
_cell.angle_beta   90.00
_cell.angle_gamma   90.00
#
_symmetry.space_group_name_H-M   'P 1'
#
loop_
_entity.id
_entity.type
_entity.pdbx_description
1 polymer ?
#
loop_
_entity_poly.entity_id
_entity_poly.type
_entity_poly.pdbx_seq_one_letter_code
_entity_poly.pdbx_strand_id
1 'polypeptide(L)'
;MQPACREVPQSPVPEIAYEGVGKAPRWANSGTVIGTVKSMKEVYGDLVAQMPETTSVGDQGIFNEFLHQGRITLDYWSRLFWANAHNVNSGTVVNTRYPVSAFKDDTVPYHLLPPMLYFSRTGEYPVAIHFNDRPHKSLLEKWWGNLWWTKPGFKLVWEKRLETGTMQFAHNGSTVRWGDLCGDMPI
;
A
#
# COMPACT_ATOMS: atom_id res chain seq x y z
N MET A 1 18.68 2.27 2.49
CA MET A 1 17.68 3.35 2.63
C MET A 1 18.15 4.25 3.75
N GLN A 2 17.95 5.55 3.65
CA GLN A 2 17.91 6.43 4.82
C GLN A 2 16.43 6.81 5.00
N PRO A 3 15.94 6.94 6.24
CA PRO A 3 14.57 7.38 6.49
C PRO A 3 14.36 8.78 5.90
N ALA A 4 13.15 9.03 5.38
CA ALA A 4 12.77 10.36 4.85
C ALA A 4 12.80 11.45 5.94
N CYS A 5 12.68 11.04 7.20
CA CYS A 5 12.71 11.94 8.34
C CYS A 5 14.06 11.86 9.07
N ARG A 6 14.54 13.01 9.54
CA ARG A 6 15.68 13.11 10.46
C ARG A 6 15.17 12.66 11.84
N GLU A 7 15.98 11.98 12.65
CA GLU A 7 15.64 11.51 14.01
C GLU A 7 14.81 10.21 14.11
N VAL A 8 14.70 9.43 13.04
CA VAL A 8 14.05 8.11 13.12
C VAL A 8 14.97 7.10 13.84
N PRO A 9 14.47 6.30 14.80
CA PRO A 9 15.24 5.25 15.45
C PRO A 9 15.92 4.34 14.44
N GLN A 10 17.06 3.76 14.85
CA GLN A 10 17.69 2.75 14.03
C GLN A 10 16.76 1.55 13.93
N SER A 11 16.52 1.14 12.69
CA SER A 11 15.65 0.00 12.43
C SER A 11 16.22 -1.27 13.08
N PRO A 12 15.39 -2.04 13.83
CA PRO A 12 15.79 -3.33 14.38
C PRO A 12 15.90 -4.41 13.29
N VAL A 13 15.44 -4.10 12.07
CA VAL A 13 15.48 -5.02 10.94
C VAL A 13 16.92 -5.11 10.43
N PRO A 14 17.49 -6.33 10.36
CA PRO A 14 18.83 -6.51 9.82
C PRO A 14 18.88 -6.07 8.36
N GLU A 15 20.08 -5.74 7.91
CA GLU A 15 20.27 -5.41 6.51
C GLU A 15 20.21 -6.68 5.66
N ILE A 16 19.02 -6.98 5.15
CA ILE A 16 18.80 -8.10 4.24
C ILE A 16 18.96 -7.58 2.80
N ALA A 17 19.81 -8.24 2.03
CA ALA A 17 19.96 -7.99 0.61
C ALA A 17 19.17 -9.04 -0.18
N TYR A 18 18.40 -8.59 -1.16
CA TYR A 18 17.89 -9.43 -2.23
C TYR A 18 19.03 -9.67 -3.22
N GLU A 19 19.31 -10.93 -3.53
CA GLU A 19 20.33 -11.30 -4.51
C GLU A 19 20.11 -10.55 -5.83
N GLY A 20 21.09 -9.75 -6.24
CA GLY A 20 21.03 -8.98 -7.49
C GLY A 20 20.08 -7.78 -7.51
N VAL A 21 19.29 -7.52 -6.46
CA VAL A 21 18.24 -6.47 -6.50
C VAL A 21 18.25 -5.44 -5.36
N GLY A 22 19.21 -5.55 -4.43
CA GLY A 22 19.49 -4.53 -3.42
C GLY A 22 18.81 -4.77 -2.08
N LYS A 23 18.77 -3.76 -1.21
CA LYS A 23 18.40 -3.92 0.21
C LYS A 23 16.88 -3.94 0.42
N ALA A 24 16.41 -4.79 1.33
CA ALA A 24 15.03 -4.84 1.78
C ALA A 24 14.61 -3.55 2.53
N PRO A 25 13.30 -3.25 2.60
CA PRO A 25 12.80 -2.19 3.45
C PRO A 25 13.22 -2.41 4.90
N ARG A 26 13.77 -1.37 5.52
CA ARG A 26 14.16 -1.39 6.95
C ARG A 26 13.30 -0.44 7.79
N TRP A 27 12.65 0.54 7.18
CA TRP A 27 11.78 1.47 7.88
C TRP A 27 10.34 1.25 7.49
N ALA A 28 9.43 1.49 8.42
CA ALA A 28 8.00 1.46 8.17
C ALA A 28 7.61 2.54 7.15
N ASN A 29 6.51 2.33 6.44
CA ASN A 29 5.81 3.36 5.68
C ASN A 29 4.43 3.53 6.33
N SER A 30 4.10 4.73 6.82
CA SER A 30 2.85 4.94 7.56
C SER A 30 1.60 4.96 6.67
N GLY A 31 1.76 5.08 5.35
CA GLY A 31 0.63 5.22 4.43
C GLY A 31 -0.14 3.92 4.15
N THR A 32 0.35 2.76 4.60
CA THR A 32 -0.45 1.53 4.55
C THR A 32 -0.10 0.59 5.68
N VAL A 33 -1.13 0.16 6.43
CA VAL A 33 -1.01 -0.73 7.58
C VAL A 33 -2.19 -1.70 7.56
N ILE A 34 -1.94 -2.96 7.90
CA ILE A 34 -2.97 -3.98 8.07
C ILE A 34 -2.74 -4.74 9.36
N GLY A 35 -3.84 -5.13 10.00
CA GLY A 35 -3.81 -5.91 11.23
C GLY A 35 -5.23 -6.27 11.66
N THR A 36 -5.33 -7.00 12.76
CA THR A 36 -6.64 -7.25 13.38
C THR A 36 -7.22 -5.94 13.92
N VAL A 37 -8.55 -5.82 13.96
CA VAL A 37 -9.23 -4.64 14.53
C VAL A 37 -8.73 -4.35 15.95
N LYS A 38 -8.52 -5.38 16.77
CA LYS A 38 -8.02 -5.22 18.14
C LYS A 38 -6.64 -4.55 18.14
N SER A 39 -5.68 -5.12 17.41
CA SER A 39 -4.33 -4.58 17.33
C SER A 39 -4.30 -3.17 16.72
N MET A 40 -5.11 -2.93 15.69
CA MET A 40 -5.17 -1.61 15.04
C MET A 40 -5.76 -0.54 15.97
N LYS A 41 -6.73 -0.88 16.82
CA LYS A 41 -7.27 0.04 17.83
C LYS A 41 -6.20 0.46 18.85
N GLU A 42 -5.41 -0.50 19.32
CA GLU A 42 -4.30 -0.24 20.25
C GLU A 42 -3.24 0.66 19.60
N VAL A 43 -2.79 0.32 18.39
CA VAL A 43 -1.82 1.11 17.63
C VAL A 43 -2.33 2.52 17.33
N TYR A 44 -3.59 2.66 16.93
CA TYR A 44 -4.19 3.95 16.62
C TYR A 44 -4.37 4.84 17.85
N GLY A 45 -4.82 4.26 18.98
CA GLY A 45 -4.94 4.99 20.24
C GLY A 45 -3.62 5.59 20.69
N ASP A 46 -2.55 4.80 20.62
CA ASP A 46 -1.20 5.27 20.99
C ASP A 46 -0.65 6.29 20.01
N LEU A 47 -0.93 6.13 18.71
CA LEU A 47 -0.53 7.11 17.70
C LEU A 47 -1.18 8.47 17.98
N VAL A 48 -2.49 8.50 18.26
CA VAL A 48 -3.21 9.73 18.62
C VAL A 48 -2.65 10.34 19.91
N ALA A 49 -2.27 9.52 20.89
CA ALA A 49 -1.68 10.00 22.13
C ALA A 49 -0.28 10.64 21.92
N GLN A 50 0.50 10.17 20.95
CA GLN A 50 1.87 10.65 20.67
C GLN A 50 1.94 11.78 19.63
N MET A 51 0.92 11.94 18.78
CA MET A 51 0.87 13.01 17.76
C MET A 51 1.08 14.44 18.28
N PRO A 52 0.63 14.83 19.50
CA PRO A 52 0.88 16.19 20.02
C PRO A 52 2.35 16.50 20.31
N GLU A 53 3.20 15.49 20.51
CA GLU A 53 4.59 15.67 20.97
C GLU A 53 5.62 15.61 19.83
N THR A 54 5.32 14.97 18.70
CA THR A 54 6.30 14.71 17.62
C THR A 54 6.12 15.64 16.42
N THR A 55 6.62 16.88 16.51
CA THR A 55 6.36 17.91 15.49
C THR A 55 7.32 17.92 14.29
N SER A 56 8.43 17.17 14.29
CA SER A 56 9.39 17.15 13.17
C SER A 56 9.22 15.95 12.21
N VAL A 57 8.63 14.83 12.66
CA VAL A 57 8.72 13.53 11.98
C VAL A 57 7.37 13.01 11.46
N GLY A 58 6.25 13.54 11.99
CA GLY A 58 4.89 13.10 11.66
C GLY A 58 4.55 11.68 12.13
N ASP A 59 3.43 11.16 11.63
CA ASP A 59 2.98 9.77 11.82
C ASP A 59 4.07 8.75 11.43
N GLN A 60 4.83 9.04 10.38
CA GLN A 60 5.92 8.24 9.88
C GLN A 60 7.02 7.98 10.93
N GLY A 61 7.31 8.95 11.81
CA GLY A 61 8.23 8.78 12.93
C GLY A 61 7.71 7.80 13.97
N ILE A 62 6.45 7.99 14.39
CA ILE A 62 5.78 7.16 15.39
C ILE A 62 5.71 5.69 14.93
N PHE A 63 5.39 5.43 13.66
CA PHE A 63 5.39 4.07 13.13
C PHE A 63 6.77 3.40 13.17
N ASN A 64 7.85 4.16 12.97
CA ASN A 64 9.19 3.60 13.08
C ASN A 64 9.60 3.34 14.54
N GLU A 65 9.10 4.14 15.48
CA GLU A 65 9.24 3.86 16.92
C GLU A 65 8.49 2.56 17.28
N PHE A 66 7.25 2.37 16.81
CA PHE A 66 6.51 1.12 16.99
C PHE A 66 7.23 -0.08 16.37
N LEU A 67 7.89 0.10 15.23
CA LEU A 67 8.73 -0.95 14.62
C LEU A 67 9.93 -1.27 15.52
N HIS A 68 10.62 -0.24 16.03
CA HIS A 68 11.76 -0.40 16.93
C HIS A 68 11.39 -1.16 18.21
N GLN A 69 10.21 -0.88 18.75
CA GLN A 69 9.63 -1.56 19.92
C GLN A 69 9.09 -2.97 19.62
N GLY A 70 9.13 -3.44 18.37
CA GLY A 70 8.61 -4.76 17.97
C GLY A 70 7.09 -4.87 17.99
N ARG A 71 6.38 -3.74 18.02
CA ARG A 71 4.90 -3.70 18.06
C ARG A 71 4.25 -3.91 16.70
N ILE A 72 4.98 -3.58 15.65
CA ILE A 72 4.61 -3.83 14.26
C ILE A 72 5.74 -4.56 13.54
N THR A 73 5.44 -5.11 12.37
CA THR A 73 6.42 -5.74 11.49
C THR A 73 6.31 -5.15 10.08
N LEU A 74 7.32 -5.36 9.25
CA LEU A 74 7.30 -4.93 7.85
C LEU A 74 6.87 -6.07 6.93
N ASP A 75 6.19 -5.70 5.84
CA ASP A 75 6.07 -6.56 4.67
C ASP A 75 7.37 -6.50 3.86
N TYR A 76 8.38 -7.26 4.30
CA TYR A 76 9.72 -7.23 3.70
C TYR A 76 9.68 -7.52 2.19
N TRP A 77 8.87 -8.51 1.82
CA TRP A 77 8.78 -9.05 0.46
C TRP A 77 7.89 -8.23 -0.47
N SER A 78 7.22 -7.20 0.05
CA SER A 78 6.22 -6.43 -0.71
C SER A 78 5.12 -7.31 -1.30
N ARG A 79 4.67 -8.32 -0.55
CA ARG A 79 3.54 -9.20 -0.95
C ARG A 79 2.21 -8.49 -0.83
N LEU A 80 2.08 -7.66 0.19
CA LEU A 80 0.88 -6.91 0.51
C LEU A 80 1.01 -5.46 0.05
N PHE A 81 2.17 -4.85 0.28
CA PHE A 81 2.36 -3.41 0.10
C PHE A 81 3.59 -3.09 -0.73
N TRP A 82 3.41 -2.16 -1.68
CA TRP A 82 4.52 -1.54 -2.37
C TRP A 82 4.41 -0.02 -2.31
N ALA A 83 5.43 0.62 -1.71
CA ALA A 83 5.57 2.06 -1.64
C ALA A 83 6.65 2.52 -2.64
N ASN A 84 6.29 3.40 -3.57
CA ASN A 84 7.08 3.68 -4.77
C ASN A 84 8.25 4.67 -4.60
N ALA A 85 8.32 5.44 -3.50
CA ALA A 85 9.29 6.54 -3.29
C ALA A 85 10.76 6.23 -3.57
N HIS A 86 11.19 4.96 -3.49
CA HIS A 86 12.61 4.61 -3.57
C HIS A 86 12.93 3.42 -4.47
N ASN A 87 11.92 2.86 -5.13
CA ASN A 87 12.06 1.64 -5.94
C ASN A 87 11.12 1.64 -7.15
N VAL A 88 10.71 2.82 -7.62
CA VAL A 88 9.84 2.99 -8.80
C VAL A 88 10.33 2.21 -10.03
N ASN A 89 11.65 2.14 -10.24
CA ASN A 89 12.28 1.41 -11.35
C ASN A 89 12.13 -0.11 -11.26
N SER A 90 11.75 -0.64 -10.11
CA SER A 90 11.56 -2.07 -9.90
C SER A 90 10.10 -2.50 -10.01
N GLY A 91 9.18 -1.54 -10.17
CA GLY A 91 7.78 -1.80 -10.48
C GLY A 91 7.55 -1.81 -11.99
N THR A 92 6.88 -2.85 -12.49
CA THR A 92 6.39 -2.94 -13.87
C THR A 92 4.91 -3.26 -13.82
N VAL A 93 4.07 -2.54 -14.56
CA VAL A 93 2.66 -2.92 -14.67
C VAL A 93 2.58 -4.04 -15.72
N VAL A 94 1.94 -5.17 -15.39
CA VAL A 94 1.94 -6.42 -16.19
C VAL A 94 1.40 -6.21 -17.61
N ASN A 95 0.53 -5.23 -17.79
CA ASN A 95 -0.04 -4.86 -19.10
C ASN A 95 0.85 -3.89 -19.90
N THR A 96 2.08 -3.60 -19.47
CA THR A 96 3.05 -2.81 -20.23
C THR A 96 4.43 -3.48 -20.20
N ARG A 97 5.21 -3.25 -21.26
CA ARG A 97 6.61 -3.70 -21.35
C ARG A 97 7.57 -2.77 -20.61
N TYR A 98 7.07 -1.64 -20.10
CA TYR A 98 7.90 -0.59 -19.55
C TYR A 98 7.84 -0.55 -18.02
N PRO A 99 8.95 -0.21 -17.35
CA PRO A 99 8.92 0.07 -15.92
C PRO A 99 8.08 1.32 -15.66
N VAL A 100 7.63 1.49 -14.40
CA VAL A 100 6.77 2.59 -14.01
C VAL A 100 7.37 3.97 -14.33
N SER A 101 8.70 4.07 -14.31
CA SER A 101 9.45 5.30 -14.55
C SER A 101 9.61 5.69 -16.03
N ALA A 102 9.25 4.84 -16.98
CA ALA A 102 9.59 5.05 -18.39
C ALA A 102 8.59 5.90 -19.19
N PHE A 103 7.52 6.45 -18.58
CA PHE A 103 6.58 7.43 -19.16
C PHE A 103 6.06 7.15 -20.59
N LYS A 104 6.01 5.90 -21.04
CA LYS A 104 5.46 5.52 -22.35
C LYS A 104 4.10 4.86 -22.20
N ASP A 105 3.09 5.44 -22.84
CA ASP A 105 1.70 4.95 -22.83
C ASP A 105 1.46 3.88 -23.92
N ASP A 106 2.34 2.87 -24.01
CA ASP A 106 2.11 1.68 -24.86
C ASP A 106 1.50 0.54 -24.03
N THR A 107 0.61 0.87 -23.09
CA THR A 107 -0.09 -0.12 -22.29
C THR A 107 -1.01 -0.95 -23.19
N VAL A 108 -0.97 -2.29 -23.06
CA VAL A 108 -1.99 -3.17 -23.62
C VAL A 108 -3.34 -2.63 -23.13
N PRO A 109 -4.35 -2.50 -24.00
CA PRO A 109 -5.58 -1.83 -23.62
C PRO A 109 -6.14 -2.38 -22.30
N TYR A 110 -6.40 -1.49 -21.35
CA TYR A 110 -6.88 -1.82 -20.00
C TYR A 110 -8.16 -2.67 -19.95
N HIS A 111 -8.85 -2.83 -21.08
CA HIS A 111 -10.03 -3.67 -21.21
C HIS A 111 -9.71 -5.16 -21.36
N LEU A 112 -8.47 -5.53 -21.73
CA LEU A 112 -8.06 -6.92 -21.91
C LEU A 112 -7.46 -7.53 -20.64
N LEU A 113 -6.71 -6.74 -19.86
CA LEU A 113 -6.08 -7.20 -18.62
C LEU A 113 -6.12 -6.11 -17.54
N PRO A 114 -6.39 -6.48 -16.28
CA PRO A 114 -6.29 -5.58 -15.15
C PRO A 114 -4.85 -5.03 -15.03
N PRO A 115 -4.63 -3.73 -14.76
CA PRO A 115 -3.30 -3.26 -14.38
C PRO A 115 -2.93 -3.92 -13.04
N MET A 116 -1.93 -4.80 -13.08
CA MET A 116 -1.32 -5.39 -11.89
C MET A 116 0.13 -4.94 -11.83
N LEU A 117 0.65 -4.63 -10.66
CA LEU A 117 2.07 -4.32 -10.50
C LEU A 117 2.84 -5.61 -10.22
N TYR A 118 3.89 -5.85 -11.00
CA TYR A 118 4.93 -6.81 -10.73
C TYR A 118 6.12 -6.11 -10.08
N PHE A 119 6.55 -6.56 -8.92
CA PHE A 119 7.72 -6.04 -8.22
C PHE A 119 8.93 -6.94 -8.45
N SER A 120 9.75 -6.55 -9.42
CA SER A 120 10.89 -7.34 -9.90
C SER A 120 11.96 -7.68 -8.85
N ARG A 121 12.02 -6.97 -7.70
CA ARG A 121 13.00 -7.27 -6.64
C ARG A 121 12.70 -8.53 -5.86
N THR A 122 11.42 -8.83 -5.69
CA THR A 122 10.97 -9.97 -4.87
C THR A 122 10.19 -10.98 -5.70
N GLY A 123 9.84 -10.65 -6.94
CA GLY A 123 9.03 -11.50 -7.81
C GLY A 123 7.55 -11.49 -7.43
N GLU A 124 7.12 -10.55 -6.61
CA GLU A 124 5.77 -10.51 -6.03
C GLU A 124 4.82 -9.59 -6.79
N TYR A 125 3.52 -9.78 -6.56
CA TYR A 125 2.42 -8.93 -7.05
C TYR A 125 1.72 -8.27 -5.85
N PRO A 126 2.14 -7.04 -5.45
CA PRO A 126 1.60 -6.38 -4.26
C PRO A 126 0.09 -6.17 -4.37
N VAL A 127 -0.63 -6.42 -3.27
CA VAL A 127 -2.09 -6.22 -3.19
C VAL A 127 -2.46 -4.74 -3.22
N ALA A 128 -1.73 -3.92 -2.46
CA ALA A 128 -1.94 -2.49 -2.34
C ALA A 128 -0.67 -1.73 -2.73
N ILE A 129 -0.89 -0.65 -3.46
CA ILE A 129 0.17 0.20 -3.96
C ILE A 129 -0.01 1.59 -3.37
N HIS A 130 1.05 2.09 -2.74
CA HIS A 130 1.10 3.42 -2.17
C HIS A 130 2.02 4.32 -3.02
N PHE A 131 1.42 5.29 -3.69
CA PHE A 131 2.13 6.28 -4.52
C PHE A 131 2.63 7.46 -3.67
N ASN A 132 3.70 7.22 -2.91
CA ASN A 132 4.37 8.23 -2.07
C ASN A 132 5.53 8.97 -2.78
N ASP A 133 5.86 8.63 -4.03
CA ASP A 133 6.80 9.37 -4.88
C ASP A 133 6.10 10.49 -5.65
N ARG A 134 6.52 11.74 -5.47
CA ARG A 134 5.87 12.90 -6.10
C ARG A 134 5.99 12.96 -7.63
N PRO A 135 7.16 12.69 -8.26
CA PRO A 135 7.33 12.86 -9.70
C PRO A 135 6.49 11.92 -10.55
N HIS A 136 6.17 10.72 -10.05
CA HIS A 136 5.45 9.68 -10.81
C HIS A 136 3.99 9.51 -10.38
N LYS A 137 3.55 10.24 -9.34
CA LYS A 137 2.23 10.06 -8.72
C LYS A 137 1.08 10.19 -9.72
N SER A 138 1.06 11.24 -10.53
CA SER A 138 -0.05 11.49 -11.47
C SER A 138 -0.18 10.43 -12.57
N LEU A 139 0.95 9.92 -13.08
CA LEU A 139 0.95 8.85 -14.07
C LEU A 139 0.47 7.53 -13.48
N LEU A 140 0.97 7.22 -12.29
CA LEU A 140 0.57 6.03 -11.55
C LEU A 140 -0.89 6.06 -11.13
N GLU A 141 -1.40 7.21 -10.71
CA GLU A 141 -2.83 7.43 -10.48
C GLU A 141 -3.65 7.31 -11.76
N LYS A 142 -3.14 7.76 -12.92
CA LYS A 142 -3.82 7.54 -14.21
C LYS A 142 -3.90 6.06 -14.57
N TRP A 143 -2.81 5.31 -14.39
CA TRP A 143 -2.76 3.88 -14.74
C TRP A 143 -3.52 3.01 -13.75
N TRP A 144 -3.35 3.29 -12.46
CA TRP A 144 -3.98 2.53 -11.38
C TRP A 144 -5.43 2.96 -11.16
N GLY A 145 -5.74 4.26 -11.26
CA GLY A 145 -7.10 4.80 -11.14
C GLY A 145 -8.06 4.28 -12.22
N ASN A 146 -7.53 3.67 -13.29
CA ASN A 146 -8.28 2.77 -14.17
C ASN A 146 -8.39 1.36 -13.57
N LEU A 147 -8.84 1.28 -12.31
CA LEU A 147 -8.94 0.03 -11.56
C LEU A 147 -9.75 -0.97 -12.37
N TRP A 148 -9.28 -2.21 -12.42
CA TRP A 148 -9.83 -3.22 -13.33
C TRP A 148 -11.33 -3.47 -13.11
N TRP A 149 -11.79 -3.36 -11.87
CA TRP A 149 -13.21 -3.55 -11.52
C TRP A 149 -14.13 -2.44 -12.02
N THR A 150 -13.58 -1.28 -12.44
CA THR A 150 -14.36 -0.21 -13.09
C THR A 150 -14.67 -0.52 -14.56
N LYS A 151 -14.09 -1.57 -15.14
CA LYS A 151 -14.26 -1.92 -16.56
C LYS A 151 -15.49 -2.81 -16.75
N PRO A 152 -16.29 -2.61 -17.81
CA PRO A 152 -17.54 -3.36 -18.02
C PRO A 152 -17.40 -4.89 -17.96
N GLY A 153 -16.30 -5.44 -18.50
CA GLY A 153 -16.05 -6.89 -18.49
C GLY A 153 -15.79 -7.48 -17.10
N PHE A 154 -15.37 -6.66 -16.14
CA PHE A 154 -15.09 -7.08 -14.76
C PHE A 154 -16.13 -6.60 -13.76
N LYS A 155 -16.97 -5.63 -14.14
CA LYS A 155 -18.03 -5.04 -13.31
C LYS A 155 -18.93 -6.12 -12.70
N LEU A 156 -19.41 -7.07 -13.51
CA LEU A 156 -20.23 -8.20 -13.04
C LEU A 156 -19.54 -9.09 -12.01
N VAL A 157 -18.24 -9.38 -12.21
CA VAL A 157 -17.47 -10.22 -11.28
C VAL A 157 -17.27 -9.49 -9.95
N TRP A 158 -16.97 -8.20 -10.02
CA TRP A 158 -16.80 -7.34 -8.86
C TRP A 158 -18.11 -7.13 -8.09
N GLU A 159 -19.20 -6.77 -8.76
CA GLU A 159 -20.53 -6.59 -8.16
C GLU A 159 -20.96 -7.86 -7.44
N LYS A 160 -20.87 -9.02 -8.10
CA LYS A 160 -21.18 -10.31 -7.48
C LYS A 160 -20.32 -10.60 -6.25
N ARG A 161 -19.02 -10.24 -6.28
CA ARG A 161 -18.11 -10.41 -5.13
C ARG A 161 -18.37 -9.41 -4.00
N LEU A 162 -18.84 -8.20 -4.31
CA LEU A 162 -19.27 -7.23 -3.30
C LEU A 162 -20.60 -7.65 -2.65
N GLU A 163 -21.56 -8.10 -3.46
CA GLU A 163 -22.87 -8.59 -2.99
C GLU A 163 -22.72 -9.79 -2.06
N THR A 164 -21.84 -10.72 -2.41
CA THR A 164 -21.60 -11.95 -1.63
C THR A 164 -20.45 -11.82 -0.63
N GLY A 165 -19.68 -10.74 -0.71
CA GLY A 165 -18.51 -10.49 0.11
C GLY A 165 -18.89 -9.99 1.48
N THR A 166 -18.40 -10.67 2.52
CA THR A 166 -18.52 -10.19 3.89
C THR A 166 -17.30 -9.35 4.25
N MET A 167 -17.29 -8.07 3.90
CA MET A 167 -16.43 -7.12 4.59
C MET A 167 -17.12 -6.68 5.88
N GLN A 168 -16.41 -6.82 6.99
CA GLN A 168 -16.85 -6.45 8.32
C GLN A 168 -16.07 -5.23 8.75
N PHE A 169 -16.75 -4.10 8.91
CA PHE A 169 -16.16 -2.90 9.47
C PHE A 169 -16.52 -2.85 10.94
N ALA A 170 -15.53 -2.59 11.78
CA ALA A 170 -15.77 -2.27 13.17
C ALA A 170 -15.98 -0.77 13.30
N HIS A 171 -17.23 -0.33 13.39
CA HIS A 171 -17.59 1.06 13.68
C HIS A 171 -18.28 1.09 15.04
N ASN A 172 -17.76 1.85 16.01
CA ASN A 172 -18.34 1.98 17.37
C ASN A 172 -18.65 0.64 18.07
N GLY A 173 -17.89 -0.42 17.78
CA GLY A 173 -18.10 -1.75 18.38
C GLY A 173 -19.18 -2.61 17.73
N SER A 174 -19.88 -2.12 16.70
CA SER A 174 -20.76 -2.92 15.86
C SER A 174 -20.02 -3.40 14.60
N THR A 175 -20.42 -4.58 14.13
CA THR A 175 -20.01 -5.11 12.83
C THR A 175 -21.06 -4.71 11.81
N VAL A 176 -20.64 -3.99 10.78
CA VAL A 176 -21.50 -3.57 9.67
C VAL A 176 -21.03 -4.25 8.39
N ARG A 177 -21.97 -4.78 7.58
CA ARG A 177 -21.63 -5.34 6.26
C ARG A 177 -21.39 -4.20 5.28
N TRP A 178 -20.64 -4.48 4.22
CA TRP A 178 -20.41 -3.50 3.16
C TRP A 178 -21.72 -2.90 2.60
N GLY A 179 -22.73 -3.74 2.36
CA GLY A 179 -24.06 -3.28 1.90
C GLY A 179 -24.82 -2.39 2.89
N ASP A 180 -24.43 -2.40 4.17
CA ASP A 180 -25.05 -1.57 5.21
C ASP A 180 -24.35 -0.20 5.36
N LEU A 181 -23.13 -0.04 4.82
CA LEU A 181 -22.30 1.17 4.97
C LEU A 181 -22.44 2.14 3.80
N CYS A 182 -22.64 1.61 2.61
CA CYS A 182 -22.85 2.39 1.41
C CYS A 182 -24.35 2.44 1.13
N GLY A 183 -25.05 3.40 1.72
CA GLY A 183 -26.32 3.85 1.13
C GLY A 183 -26.09 4.19 -0.34
N ASP A 184 -26.97 3.69 -1.21
CA ASP A 184 -26.96 3.80 -2.67
C ASP A 184 -25.88 4.72 -3.23
N MET A 185 -24.69 4.15 -3.52
CA MET A 185 -23.70 4.92 -4.26
C MET A 185 -24.29 5.20 -5.66
N PRO A 186 -24.39 6.46 -6.08
CA PRO A 186 -24.84 6.77 -7.43
C PRO A 186 -23.84 6.15 -8.41
N ILE A 187 -24.34 5.22 -9.22
CA ILE A 187 -23.61 4.58 -10.33
C ILE A 187 -23.42 5.59 -11.45
#